data_AF-A0A1R3IM65-F1
#
_entry.id   AF-A0A1R3IM65-F1
#
_cell.length_a   1.000
_cell.length_b   1.000
_cell.length_c   1.000
_cell.angle_alpha   90.00
_cell.angle_beta   90.00
_cell.angle_gamma   90.00
#
_symmetry.space_group_name_H-M   'P 1'
#
loop_
_entity.id
_entity.type
_entity.pdbx_description
1 polymer ?
#
loop_
_entity_poly.entity_id
_entity_poly.type
_entity_poly.pdbx_seq_one_letter_code
_entity_poly.pdbx_strand_id
1 'polypeptide(L)'
;LLLFAFDQGPLSSLSISSSSSLKLRVCDVLHFLSQAVFPFKIKENPPKKISMSKLVLSSIVEASAIPPQVILGVEIEPPFESPLLSTSLQNFWGRRWNRRASDILRATAYNPMRSISKRIIGPRWASLPAVFATFVVSGWMHELLYYHITRQFPTWEVTWFFVLQGIFLDIEIFLKKKLVTFRLHRAVSGALALANLAITAGCLSYKQILRNGIDEKIIREFNLNQVQASTPAQMYNVLSFGASGDGKTDNSKAFGDAWNQACSSGKNSVILIPTGTYLLRPIIFLGDKCKGGAAIAFDIKGTLRAPTDNASTIGVDHWISFRHVHRLIITGGGTFDGQGASAWPYNTCAKDPHCPALPVTLRFDFVNKSTINRITSINSKNAHFNIFASHDITIQNVTLSAPGDSPNTDGIKIADSTGIQIFDSNIGTGDDCVAMLPGVENINISNVNCGPGHGISIGSLGGKPNEKNVTHITVRNSNLTGTLCGLRIKTRPLPYSSIVSDLTFENINVNNVTNPILIDQNYCPSHKCKQV
;
A
#
# COMPACT_ATOMS: atom_id res chain seq x y z
N LEU A 1 5.53 13.25 4.80
CA LEU A 1 6.27 11.96 4.83
C LEU A 1 5.94 11.06 3.64
N LEU A 2 5.57 11.60 2.47
CA LEU A 2 5.17 10.77 1.32
C LEU A 2 5.59 11.31 -0.06
N LEU A 3 6.69 12.06 -0.13
CA LEU A 3 7.33 12.41 -1.40
C LEU A 3 8.86 12.41 -1.22
N PHE A 4 9.41 11.22 -1.03
CA PHE A 4 10.81 10.90 -1.33
C PHE A 4 10.82 9.49 -1.92
N ALA A 5 10.57 9.39 -3.22
CA ALA A 5 10.94 8.25 -4.05
C ALA A 5 10.54 8.56 -5.50
N PHE A 6 11.35 9.33 -6.24
CA PHE A 6 11.54 9.17 -7.68
C PHE A 6 12.80 9.95 -8.08
N ASP A 7 13.91 9.22 -8.22
CA ASP A 7 15.18 9.60 -8.84
C ASP A 7 15.74 8.24 -9.37
N GLN A 8 16.15 7.97 -10.62
CA GLN A 8 16.64 8.75 -11.77
C GLN A 8 16.26 8.00 -13.09
N GLY A 9 15.98 8.62 -14.24
CA GLY A 9 16.90 9.22 -15.24
C GLY A 9 16.73 8.48 -16.61
N PRO A 10 17.32 8.88 -17.77
CA PRO A 10 17.97 10.14 -18.15
C PRO A 10 17.32 10.78 -19.41
N LEU A 11 17.39 12.11 -19.57
CA LEU A 11 17.29 12.73 -20.91
C LEU A 11 18.37 13.80 -21.08
N SER A 12 19.33 13.44 -21.91
CA SER A 12 20.33 14.31 -22.53
C SER A 12 19.72 15.17 -23.65
N SER A 13 20.40 16.31 -23.90
CA SER A 13 20.46 17.14 -25.11
C SER A 13 19.26 17.99 -25.57
N LEU A 14 19.34 19.28 -25.21
CA LEU A 14 19.21 20.49 -26.06
C LEU A 14 18.53 20.42 -27.45
N SER A 15 17.55 21.29 -27.71
CA SER A 15 17.74 22.56 -28.45
C SER A 15 16.42 23.36 -28.61
N ILE A 16 16.55 24.68 -28.70
CA ILE A 16 15.50 25.71 -28.65
C ILE A 16 15.22 26.24 -30.07
N SER A 17 13.94 26.52 -30.43
CA SER A 17 13.61 27.73 -31.21
C SER A 17 12.14 28.20 -31.09
N SER A 18 12.01 29.44 -30.62
CA SER A 18 11.00 30.50 -30.89
C SER A 18 9.51 30.16 -31.17
N SER A 19 8.60 30.68 -30.34
CA SER A 19 7.98 32.01 -30.54
C SER A 19 6.83 32.24 -29.54
N SER A 20 6.52 33.52 -29.36
CA SER A 20 5.67 34.16 -28.35
C SER A 20 4.23 33.65 -28.24
N SER A 21 3.88 33.16 -27.04
CA SER A 21 2.54 33.29 -26.43
C SER A 21 2.65 32.91 -24.96
N LEU A 22 1.84 33.53 -24.10
CA LEU A 22 1.78 33.35 -22.66
C LEU A 22 1.45 31.88 -22.29
N LYS A 23 2.45 31.00 -22.28
CA LYS A 23 2.32 29.60 -21.85
C LYS A 23 2.81 29.48 -20.40
N LEU A 24 1.87 29.34 -19.47
CA LEU A 24 2.13 28.78 -18.14
C LEU A 24 2.77 27.40 -18.38
N ARG A 25 4.06 27.22 -18.10
CA ARG A 25 4.73 25.94 -18.35
C ARG A 25 4.30 24.96 -17.25
N VAL A 26 4.03 23.72 -17.63
CA VAL A 26 3.74 22.61 -16.70
C VAL A 26 4.83 22.47 -15.61
N CYS A 27 6.07 22.88 -15.91
CA CYS A 27 7.17 22.98 -14.95
C CYS A 27 6.97 24.03 -13.84
N ASP A 28 6.29 25.15 -14.10
CA ASP A 28 6.04 26.20 -13.10
C ASP A 28 4.99 25.76 -12.06
N VAL A 29 4.01 24.97 -12.51
CA VAL A 29 3.00 24.34 -11.65
C VAL A 29 3.62 23.21 -10.81
N LEU A 30 4.51 22.40 -11.39
CA LEU A 30 5.26 21.36 -10.67
C LEU A 30 6.26 21.94 -9.65
N HIS A 31 6.93 23.04 -9.98
CA HIS A 31 7.81 23.76 -9.06
C HIS A 31 7.02 24.44 -7.93
N PHE A 32 5.85 24.99 -8.23
CA PHE A 32 4.91 25.52 -7.24
C PHE A 32 4.37 24.42 -6.30
N LEU A 33 4.00 23.25 -6.83
CA LEU A 33 3.57 22.09 -6.04
C LEU A 33 4.71 21.54 -5.16
N SER A 34 5.94 21.49 -5.67
CA SER A 34 7.13 21.11 -4.90
C SER A 34 7.40 22.07 -3.72
N GLN A 35 7.33 23.40 -3.96
CA GLN A 35 7.56 24.41 -2.93
C GLN A 35 6.39 24.54 -1.93
N ALA A 36 5.16 24.26 -2.36
CA ALA A 36 3.99 24.22 -1.49
C ALA A 36 3.97 22.98 -0.56
N VAL A 37 4.60 21.88 -1.01
CA VAL A 37 4.66 20.62 -0.25
C VAL A 37 5.91 20.54 0.65
N PHE A 38 7.02 21.25 0.33
CA PHE A 38 8.24 21.27 1.16
C PHE A 38 9.00 22.61 1.20
N PRO A 39 8.56 23.62 1.99
CA PRO A 39 9.32 24.84 2.17
C PRO A 39 10.22 24.74 3.43
N PHE A 40 11.50 24.40 3.28
CA PHE A 40 12.49 24.46 4.38
C PHE A 40 13.40 25.71 4.27
N LYS A 41 13.87 26.22 5.40
CA LYS A 41 14.84 27.34 5.47
C LYS A 41 15.86 26.97 6.55
N ILE A 42 17.14 26.96 6.17
CA ILE A 42 18.27 26.50 7.01
C ILE A 42 18.70 27.65 7.93
N LYS A 43 18.92 27.35 9.22
CA LYS A 43 19.54 28.27 10.19
C LYS A 43 20.47 27.45 11.09
N GLU A 44 21.72 27.88 11.27
CA GLU A 44 22.71 27.23 12.13
C GLU A 44 22.80 27.93 13.49
N ASN A 45 22.69 27.17 14.60
CA ASN A 45 23.29 27.41 15.93
C ASN A 45 22.83 26.34 16.98
N PRO A 46 23.53 26.16 18.13
CA PRO A 46 23.59 24.88 18.89
C PRO A 46 22.48 24.70 19.97
N PRO A 47 22.33 23.50 20.57
CA PRO A 47 21.03 22.94 20.95
C PRO A 47 20.59 23.26 22.39
N LYS A 48 19.27 23.32 22.61
CA LYS A 48 18.65 23.25 23.95
C LYS A 48 17.64 22.09 24.02
N LYS A 49 17.69 21.36 25.15
CA LYS A 49 16.83 20.23 25.52
C LYS A 49 15.34 20.62 25.55
N ILE A 50 14.48 19.75 25.02
CA ILE A 50 13.01 19.87 25.11
C ILE A 50 12.44 18.69 25.91
N SER A 51 11.54 19.00 26.84
CA SER A 51 10.88 18.09 27.77
C SER A 51 9.55 17.56 27.21
N MET A 52 9.29 16.28 27.47
CA MET A 52 8.09 15.53 27.13
C MET A 52 6.86 15.99 27.93
N SER A 53 5.88 16.59 27.26
CA SER A 53 4.44 16.41 27.56
C SER A 53 3.58 17.21 26.57
N LYS A 54 2.84 16.52 25.69
CA LYS A 54 1.50 16.92 25.22
C LYS A 54 0.86 15.84 24.32
N LEU A 55 -0.42 15.62 24.59
CA LEU A 55 -1.29 14.52 24.17
C LEU A 55 -1.71 14.57 22.69
N VAL A 56 -1.64 13.38 22.05
CA VAL A 56 -2.45 12.74 20.97
C VAL A 56 -2.90 13.54 19.72
N LEU A 57 -3.18 14.85 19.76
CA LEU A 57 -3.41 15.63 18.52
C LEU A 57 -2.11 16.22 17.95
N SER A 58 -1.08 16.33 18.78
CA SER A 58 0.27 16.75 18.42
C SER A 58 0.98 15.69 17.55
N SER A 59 0.69 14.42 17.80
CA SER A 59 1.50 13.28 17.35
C SER A 59 1.46 13.04 15.84
N ILE A 60 0.34 13.28 15.15
CA ILE A 60 0.22 13.01 13.70
C ILE A 60 0.97 14.06 12.88
N VAL A 61 1.08 15.28 13.42
CA VAL A 61 1.59 16.44 12.70
C VAL A 61 3.05 16.74 13.07
N GLU A 62 3.43 16.60 14.34
CA GLU A 62 4.84 16.64 14.77
C GLU A 62 5.64 15.45 14.22
N ALA A 63 5.03 14.26 14.04
CA ALA A 63 5.70 13.12 13.42
C ALA A 63 6.14 13.35 11.97
N SER A 64 5.52 14.30 11.26
CA SER A 64 5.92 14.66 9.89
C SER A 64 7.23 15.46 9.81
N ALA A 65 7.69 16.04 10.94
CA ALA A 65 8.89 16.85 11.03
C ALA A 65 10.14 16.06 11.49
N ILE A 66 9.97 14.82 11.98
CA ILE A 66 11.05 14.00 12.55
C ILE A 66 12.05 13.46 11.50
N PRO A 67 11.64 12.98 10.31
CA PRO A 67 12.59 12.36 9.37
C PRO A 67 13.67 13.29 8.82
N PRO A 68 13.41 14.56 8.44
CA PRO A 68 14.46 15.43 7.93
C PRO A 68 15.42 15.91 9.03
N GLN A 69 14.95 16.05 10.28
CA GLN A 69 15.77 16.53 11.41
C GLN A 69 16.87 15.51 11.79
N VAL A 70 16.56 14.22 11.70
CA VAL A 70 17.50 13.13 12.03
C VAL A 70 18.50 12.87 10.90
N ILE A 71 18.12 13.11 9.63
CA ILE A 71 18.95 12.77 8.46
C ILE A 71 19.84 13.94 8.01
N LEU A 72 19.41 15.19 8.17
CA LEU A 72 20.12 16.37 7.63
C LEU A 72 20.75 17.28 8.69
N GLY A 73 20.50 17.04 9.99
CA GLY A 73 21.04 17.90 11.06
C GLY A 73 20.50 19.34 11.06
N VAL A 74 19.38 19.60 10.37
CA VAL A 74 18.77 20.93 10.26
C VAL A 74 17.46 20.97 11.05
N GLU A 75 17.36 21.91 12.00
CA GLU A 75 16.14 22.17 12.75
C GLU A 75 15.14 22.96 11.88
N ILE A 76 13.95 22.39 11.68
CA ILE A 76 12.89 22.96 10.85
C ILE A 76 11.97 23.82 11.73
N GLU A 77 11.65 25.05 11.30
CA GLU A 77 10.64 25.87 11.98
C GLU A 77 9.31 25.09 12.07
N PRO A 78 8.71 24.98 13.28
CA PRO A 78 7.50 24.21 13.46
C PRO A 78 6.36 24.79 12.59
N PRO A 79 5.70 23.97 11.77
CA PRO A 79 4.64 24.44 10.89
C PRO A 79 3.40 24.96 11.65
N PHE A 80 3.27 24.62 12.94
CA PHE A 80 2.14 24.96 13.80
C PHE A 80 2.60 25.66 15.07
N GLU A 81 1.81 26.63 15.53
CA GLU A 81 2.11 27.41 16.74
C GLU A 81 0.96 27.31 17.74
N SER A 82 0.97 26.22 18.53
CA SER A 82 -0.07 25.91 19.53
C SER A 82 -1.51 26.17 19.03
N PRO A 83 -1.97 25.45 17.98
CA PRO A 83 -3.25 25.70 17.34
C PRO A 83 -4.46 25.59 18.28
N LEU A 84 -4.36 24.77 19.34
CA LEU A 84 -5.38 24.63 20.38
C LEU A 84 -5.52 25.86 21.30
N LEU A 85 -4.57 26.80 21.27
CA LEU A 85 -4.64 28.07 21.99
C LEU A 85 -5.20 29.21 21.11
N SER A 86 -5.92 28.85 20.04
CA SER A 86 -6.53 29.82 19.15
C SER A 86 -7.67 30.57 19.82
N THR A 87 -7.68 31.88 19.70
CA THR A 87 -8.73 32.73 20.28
C THR A 87 -9.87 33.03 19.29
N SER A 88 -9.69 32.72 18.00
CA SER A 88 -10.68 32.87 16.93
C SER A 88 -10.23 32.15 15.65
N LEU A 89 -11.09 32.04 14.62
CA LEU A 89 -10.72 31.45 13.33
C LEU A 89 -9.63 32.27 12.64
N GLN A 90 -9.70 33.60 12.74
CA GLN A 90 -8.66 34.47 12.19
C GLN A 90 -7.30 34.25 12.85
N ASN A 91 -7.29 33.95 14.16
CA ASN A 91 -6.05 33.63 14.88
C ASN A 91 -5.52 32.25 14.51
N PHE A 92 -6.41 31.27 14.36
CA PHE A 92 -6.08 29.91 13.93
C PHE A 92 -5.44 29.92 12.53
N TRP A 93 -6.19 30.30 11.51
CA TRP A 93 -5.77 30.25 10.10
C TRP A 93 -4.66 31.25 9.76
N GLY A 94 -4.67 32.43 10.39
CA GLY A 94 -3.74 33.49 10.06
C GLY A 94 -2.36 33.39 10.74
N ARG A 95 -2.25 32.69 11.87
CA ARG A 95 -1.03 32.74 12.71
C ARG A 95 -0.59 31.41 13.30
N ARG A 96 -1.50 30.46 13.51
CA ARG A 96 -1.20 29.24 14.28
C ARG A 96 -1.24 27.95 13.47
N TRP A 97 -1.96 27.97 12.34
CA TRP A 97 -2.10 26.84 11.45
C TRP A 97 -1.24 27.02 10.20
N ASN A 98 -0.35 26.06 9.95
CA ASN A 98 0.51 25.95 8.76
C ASN A 98 0.98 27.31 8.21
N ARG A 99 1.84 28.00 8.99
CA ARG A 99 2.25 29.39 8.69
C ARG A 99 2.87 29.54 7.30
N ARG A 100 3.61 28.53 6.84
CA ARG A 100 4.20 28.46 5.50
C ARG A 100 3.15 28.41 4.41
N ALA A 101 2.15 27.53 4.51
CA ALA A 101 1.04 27.49 3.56
C ALA A 101 0.29 28.83 3.55
N SER A 102 0.05 29.42 4.71
CA SER A 102 -0.58 30.73 4.83
C SER A 102 0.21 31.85 4.16
N ASP A 103 1.55 31.80 4.19
CA ASP A 103 2.40 32.78 3.50
C ASP A 103 2.39 32.60 1.97
N ILE A 104 2.44 31.34 1.50
CA ILE A 104 2.35 31.01 0.07
C ILE A 104 1.00 31.47 -0.48
N LEU A 105 -0.10 31.06 0.15
CA LEU A 105 -1.45 31.45 -0.22
C LEU A 105 -1.67 32.96 -0.14
N ARG A 106 -0.98 33.64 0.80
CA ARG A 106 -1.04 35.10 0.87
C ARG A 106 -0.45 35.75 -0.38
N ALA A 107 0.69 35.25 -0.85
CA ALA A 107 1.36 35.74 -2.04
C ALA A 107 0.60 35.39 -3.33
N THR A 108 0.06 34.17 -3.42
CA THR A 108 -0.49 33.63 -4.68
C THR A 108 -1.98 33.84 -4.87
N ALA A 109 -2.77 33.87 -3.79
CA ALA A 109 -4.23 34.03 -3.86
C ALA A 109 -4.69 35.35 -3.23
N TYR A 110 -4.32 35.60 -1.97
CA TYR A 110 -4.87 36.71 -1.20
C TYR A 110 -4.47 38.09 -1.76
N ASN A 111 -3.19 38.33 -1.99
CA ASN A 111 -2.70 39.65 -2.44
C ASN A 111 -3.20 40.02 -3.85
N PRO A 112 -3.15 39.12 -4.86
CA PRO A 112 -3.73 39.39 -6.17
C PRO A 112 -5.22 39.68 -6.08
N MET A 113 -5.98 38.82 -5.37
CA MET A 113 -7.42 38.98 -5.25
C MET A 113 -7.79 40.27 -4.51
N ARG A 114 -7.08 40.60 -3.43
CA ARG A 114 -7.29 41.86 -2.69
C ARG A 114 -7.01 43.09 -3.57
N SER A 115 -5.99 43.04 -4.42
CA SER A 115 -5.67 44.13 -5.35
C SER A 115 -6.81 44.38 -6.34
N ILE A 116 -7.38 43.31 -6.90
CA ILE A 116 -8.54 43.37 -7.79
C ILE A 116 -9.78 43.85 -7.03
N SER A 117 -10.09 43.28 -5.87
CA SER A 117 -11.27 43.64 -5.09
C SER A 117 -11.23 45.09 -4.59
N LYS A 118 -10.05 45.66 -4.33
CA LYS A 118 -9.90 47.08 -3.98
C LYS A 118 -10.47 48.00 -5.06
N ARG A 119 -10.34 47.63 -6.33
CA ARG A 119 -10.84 48.43 -7.47
C ARG A 119 -12.36 48.39 -7.60
N ILE A 120 -13.00 47.31 -7.14
CA ILE A 120 -14.43 47.05 -7.35
C ILE A 120 -15.27 47.49 -6.12
N ILE A 121 -14.89 47.06 -4.92
CA ILE A 121 -15.70 47.22 -3.69
C ILE A 121 -15.04 48.12 -2.64
N GLY A 122 -13.93 48.76 -3.00
CA GLY A 122 -13.19 49.68 -2.15
C GLY A 122 -12.27 49.00 -1.11
N PRO A 123 -11.32 49.77 -0.54
CA PRO A 123 -10.25 49.22 0.31
C PRO A 123 -10.73 48.62 1.63
N ARG A 124 -11.88 49.08 2.14
CA ARG A 124 -12.46 48.61 3.41
C ARG A 124 -12.96 47.17 3.31
N TRP A 125 -13.51 46.77 2.16
CA TRP A 125 -14.17 45.46 1.99
C TRP A 125 -13.38 44.47 1.13
N ALA A 126 -12.33 44.95 0.44
CA ALA A 126 -11.46 44.14 -0.40
C ALA A 126 -10.83 42.91 0.27
N SER A 127 -10.81 42.84 1.62
CA SER A 127 -10.29 41.66 2.32
C SER A 127 -11.22 40.45 2.25
N LEU A 128 -12.55 40.64 2.12
CA LEU A 128 -13.51 39.51 2.18
C LEU A 128 -13.37 38.60 0.95
N PRO A 129 -13.50 39.09 -0.30
CA PRO A 129 -13.35 38.22 -1.46
C PRO A 129 -11.94 37.60 -1.55
N ALA A 130 -10.93 38.30 -1.03
CA ALA A 130 -9.56 37.80 -0.98
C ALA A 130 -9.38 36.62 -0.01
N VAL A 131 -10.00 36.67 1.17
CA VAL A 131 -10.02 35.54 2.11
C VAL A 131 -10.78 34.38 1.48
N PHE A 132 -12.01 34.59 1.01
CA PHE A 132 -12.79 33.54 0.38
C PHE A 132 -12.04 32.83 -0.76
N ALA A 133 -11.47 33.59 -1.70
CA ALA A 133 -10.69 33.03 -2.80
C ALA A 133 -9.47 32.22 -2.31
N THR A 134 -8.82 32.67 -1.23
CA THR A 134 -7.69 31.94 -0.62
C THR A 134 -8.12 30.56 -0.13
N PHE A 135 -9.28 30.46 0.51
CA PHE A 135 -9.82 29.18 0.99
C PHE A 135 -10.28 28.27 -0.16
N VAL A 136 -10.85 28.82 -1.24
CA VAL A 136 -11.20 28.05 -2.44
C VAL A 136 -9.94 27.43 -3.06
N VAL A 137 -8.87 28.21 -3.24
CA VAL A 137 -7.59 27.71 -3.76
C VAL A 137 -7.00 26.64 -2.84
N SER A 138 -7.02 26.87 -1.52
CA SER A 138 -6.58 25.87 -0.55
C SER A 138 -7.40 24.58 -0.62
N GLY A 139 -8.73 24.68 -0.74
CA GLY A 139 -9.62 23.53 -0.87
C GLY A 139 -9.30 22.68 -2.08
N TRP A 140 -9.14 23.33 -3.24
CA TRP A 140 -8.77 22.64 -4.48
C TRP A 140 -7.40 21.95 -4.38
N MET A 141 -6.41 22.61 -3.77
CA MET A 141 -5.09 21.99 -3.53
C MET A 141 -5.18 20.75 -2.63
N HIS A 142 -6.01 20.80 -1.58
CA HIS A 142 -6.19 19.65 -0.70
C HIS A 142 -7.00 18.53 -1.37
N GLU A 143 -7.93 18.84 -2.26
CA GLU A 143 -8.62 17.84 -3.07
C GLU A 143 -7.65 17.07 -3.97
N LEU A 144 -6.73 17.78 -4.63
CA LEU A 144 -5.66 17.16 -5.42
C LEU A 144 -4.73 16.31 -4.55
N LEU A 145 -4.38 16.79 -3.36
CA LEU A 145 -3.58 16.02 -2.41
C LEU A 145 -4.30 14.72 -2.01
N TYR A 146 -5.60 14.80 -1.71
CA TYR A 146 -6.42 13.63 -1.37
C TYR A 146 -6.51 12.65 -2.54
N TYR A 147 -6.70 13.12 -3.77
CA TYR A 147 -6.67 12.30 -4.98
C TYR A 147 -5.34 11.53 -5.12
N HIS A 148 -4.22 12.19 -4.85
CA HIS A 148 -2.91 11.54 -4.91
C HIS A 148 -2.68 10.52 -3.79
N ILE A 149 -3.22 10.77 -2.59
CA ILE A 149 -3.09 9.87 -1.43
C ILE A 149 -4.01 8.65 -1.57
N THR A 150 -5.27 8.87 -1.92
CA THR A 150 -6.29 7.80 -1.96
C THR A 150 -6.33 7.08 -3.30
N ARG A 151 -5.83 7.70 -4.38
CA ARG A 151 -6.02 7.27 -5.77
C ARG A 151 -7.49 7.11 -6.18
N GLN A 152 -8.40 7.77 -5.44
CA GLN A 152 -9.84 7.80 -5.70
C GLN A 152 -10.26 9.16 -6.26
N PHE A 153 -11.28 9.18 -7.12
CA PHE A 153 -11.78 10.43 -7.71
C PHE A 153 -12.29 11.43 -6.64
N PRO A 154 -12.14 12.75 -6.88
CA PRO A 154 -12.57 13.80 -5.96
C PRO A 154 -14.06 13.72 -5.60
N THR A 155 -14.38 13.75 -4.31
CA THR A 155 -15.76 13.87 -3.82
C THR A 155 -16.13 15.31 -3.47
N TRP A 156 -15.15 16.22 -3.49
CA TRP A 156 -15.28 17.64 -3.16
C TRP A 156 -15.61 17.93 -1.69
N GLU A 157 -15.69 16.91 -0.84
CA GLU A 157 -15.99 17.05 0.59
C GLU A 157 -14.90 17.89 1.29
N VAL A 158 -13.62 17.66 0.97
CA VAL A 158 -12.49 18.44 1.51
C VAL A 158 -12.48 19.87 0.97
N THR A 159 -12.79 20.08 -0.30
CA THR A 159 -12.96 21.43 -0.85
C THR A 159 -14.05 22.20 -0.09
N TRP A 160 -15.18 21.56 0.18
CA TRP A 160 -16.28 22.16 0.95
C TRP A 160 -15.90 22.50 2.39
N PHE A 161 -15.06 21.69 3.04
CA PHE A 161 -14.50 22.04 4.36
C PHE A 161 -13.79 23.40 4.32
N PHE A 162 -12.87 23.62 3.36
CA PHE A 162 -12.16 24.89 3.26
C PHE A 162 -13.08 26.05 2.86
N VAL A 163 -14.01 25.83 1.92
CA VAL A 163 -14.97 26.87 1.53
C VAL A 163 -15.81 27.33 2.73
N LEU A 164 -16.33 26.41 3.55
CA LEU A 164 -17.08 26.74 4.75
C LEU A 164 -16.23 27.50 5.78
N GLN A 165 -14.97 27.08 5.98
CA GLN A 165 -14.03 27.78 6.85
C GLN A 165 -13.75 29.21 6.38
N GLY A 166 -13.64 29.43 5.07
CA GLY A 166 -13.52 30.77 4.47
C GLY A 166 -14.74 31.64 4.74
N ILE A 167 -15.95 31.10 4.58
CA ILE A 167 -17.21 31.81 4.88
C ILE A 167 -17.28 32.21 6.36
N PHE A 168 -16.99 31.29 7.29
CA PHE A 168 -17.01 31.59 8.72
C PHE A 168 -15.98 32.64 9.11
N LEU A 169 -14.79 32.60 8.50
CA LEU A 169 -13.76 33.62 8.72
C LEU A 169 -14.19 35.00 8.18
N ASP A 170 -14.84 35.05 7.03
CA ASP A 170 -15.36 36.30 6.48
C ASP A 170 -16.49 36.89 7.33
N ILE A 171 -17.38 36.04 7.87
CA ILE A 171 -18.39 36.46 8.86
C ILE A 171 -17.70 37.04 10.10
N GLU A 172 -16.66 36.39 10.63
CA GLU A 172 -15.88 36.90 11.78
C GLU A 172 -15.27 38.28 11.47
N ILE A 173 -14.68 38.47 10.28
CA ILE A 173 -14.09 39.74 9.84
C ILE A 173 -15.16 40.82 9.67
N PHE A 174 -16.30 40.47 9.08
CA PHE A 174 -17.42 41.39 8.87
C PHE A 174 -17.98 41.89 10.21
N LEU A 175 -18.27 40.97 11.13
CA LEU A 175 -18.77 41.29 12.47
C LEU A 175 -17.77 42.18 13.21
N LYS A 176 -16.47 41.87 13.19
CA LYS A 176 -15.42 42.71 13.80
C LYS A 176 -15.33 44.12 13.22
N LYS A 177 -15.67 44.31 11.93
CA LYS A 177 -15.66 45.63 11.26
C LYS A 177 -16.91 46.46 11.51
N LYS A 178 -18.05 45.82 11.83
CA LYS A 178 -19.35 46.46 12.08
C LYS A 178 -19.62 46.67 13.57
N LEU A 179 -19.30 45.69 14.40
CA LEU A 179 -19.54 45.67 15.84
C LEU A 179 -18.24 45.98 16.59
N VAL A 180 -17.87 47.26 16.64
CA VAL A 180 -16.64 47.70 17.30
C VAL A 180 -16.74 47.57 18.84
N THR A 181 -17.96 47.66 19.39
CA THR A 181 -18.25 47.75 20.83
C THR A 181 -18.48 46.40 21.52
N PHE A 182 -18.95 45.36 20.82
CA PHE A 182 -19.26 44.06 21.41
C PHE A 182 -18.16 43.05 21.09
N ARG A 183 -17.31 42.72 22.08
CA ARG A 183 -16.27 41.68 21.95
C ARG A 183 -16.58 40.52 22.87
N LEU A 184 -16.84 39.35 22.27
CA LEU A 184 -16.96 38.10 23.02
C LEU A 184 -15.67 37.82 23.81
N HIS A 185 -15.81 37.21 24.99
CA HIS A 185 -14.66 36.81 25.79
C HIS A 185 -13.79 35.82 25.00
N ARG A 186 -12.46 35.99 25.06
CA ARG A 186 -11.49 35.22 24.24
C ARG A 186 -11.60 33.71 24.42
N ALA A 187 -11.92 33.25 25.63
CA ALA A 187 -12.10 31.82 25.89
C ALA A 187 -13.34 31.26 25.17
N VAL A 188 -14.45 32.02 25.15
CA VAL A 188 -15.69 31.61 24.48
C VAL A 188 -15.51 31.63 22.96
N SER A 189 -14.91 32.70 22.43
CA SER A 189 -14.61 32.79 20.99
C SER A 189 -13.61 31.73 20.53
N GLY A 190 -12.62 31.38 21.36
CA GLY A 190 -11.67 30.31 21.08
C GLY A 190 -12.34 28.95 21.08
N ALA A 191 -13.16 28.64 22.08
CA ALA A 191 -13.90 27.38 22.16
C ALA A 191 -14.85 27.20 20.96
N LEU A 192 -15.59 28.25 20.57
CA LEU A 192 -16.47 28.22 19.40
C LEU A 192 -15.69 27.98 18.10
N ALA A 193 -14.53 28.62 17.93
CA ALA A 193 -13.69 28.42 16.75
C ALA A 193 -13.15 26.98 16.67
N LEU A 194 -12.69 26.42 17.78
CA LEU A 194 -12.20 25.04 17.84
C LEU A 194 -13.32 24.03 17.64
N ALA A 195 -14.51 24.26 18.20
CA ALA A 195 -15.67 23.40 18.00
C ALA A 195 -16.12 23.40 16.53
N ASN A 196 -16.18 24.58 15.89
CA ASN A 196 -16.48 24.70 14.47
C ASN A 196 -15.48 23.93 13.61
N LEU A 197 -14.17 24.08 13.88
CA LEU A 197 -13.11 23.35 13.18
C LEU A 197 -13.26 21.84 13.36
N ALA A 198 -13.48 21.36 14.59
CA ALA A 198 -13.60 19.94 14.88
C ALA A 198 -14.82 19.31 14.19
N ILE A 199 -15.99 19.96 14.26
CA ILE A 199 -17.23 19.46 13.64
C ILE A 199 -17.08 19.43 12.11
N THR A 200 -16.65 20.53 11.50
CA THR A 200 -16.52 20.60 10.04
C THR A 200 -15.44 19.67 9.50
N ALA A 201 -14.30 19.54 10.18
CA ALA A 201 -13.25 18.60 9.81
C ALA A 201 -13.71 17.15 9.96
N GLY A 202 -14.42 16.81 11.04
CA GLY A 202 -14.98 15.47 11.26
C GLY A 202 -15.96 15.06 10.16
N CYS A 203 -16.93 15.93 9.85
CA CYS A 203 -17.99 15.63 8.89
C CYS A 203 -17.52 15.56 7.43
N LEU A 204 -16.55 16.39 7.04
CA LEU A 204 -16.20 16.59 5.63
C LEU A 204 -14.80 16.08 5.27
N SER A 205 -13.79 16.32 6.12
CA SER A 205 -12.42 15.91 5.82
C SER A 205 -12.10 14.50 6.32
N TYR A 206 -12.54 14.15 7.54
CA TYR A 206 -12.23 12.88 8.17
C TYR A 206 -13.11 11.74 7.62
N LYS A 207 -14.37 12.03 7.30
CA LYS A 207 -15.28 11.07 6.69
C LYS A 207 -14.74 10.47 5.39
N GLN A 208 -14.07 11.27 4.56
CA GLN A 208 -13.45 10.80 3.31
C GLN A 208 -12.23 9.91 3.56
N ILE A 209 -11.45 10.17 4.63
CA ILE A 209 -10.32 9.33 5.04
C ILE A 209 -10.83 7.96 5.51
N LEU A 210 -11.84 7.95 6.38
CA LEU A 210 -12.45 6.73 6.94
C LEU A 210 -13.11 5.87 5.85
N ARG A 211 -13.89 6.49 4.94
CA ARG A 211 -14.58 5.75 3.85
C ARG A 211 -13.60 5.02 2.93
N ASN A 212 -12.39 5.56 2.77
CA ASN A 212 -11.37 5.00 1.89
C ASN A 212 -10.35 4.13 2.63
N GLY A 213 -10.56 3.82 3.93
CA GLY A 213 -9.71 2.91 4.72
C GLY A 213 -8.27 3.40 4.93
N ILE A 214 -8.01 4.71 4.77
CA ILE A 214 -6.66 5.28 4.93
C ILE A 214 -6.23 5.27 6.39
N ASP A 215 -7.17 5.40 7.33
CA ASP A 215 -6.94 5.29 8.77
C ASP A 215 -6.47 3.88 9.15
N GLU A 216 -7.12 2.83 8.63
CA GLU A 216 -6.68 1.45 8.80
C GLU A 216 -5.29 1.23 8.23
N LYS A 217 -5.01 1.77 7.03
CA LYS A 217 -3.69 1.71 6.40
C LYS A 217 -2.61 2.38 7.25
N ILE A 218 -2.86 3.59 7.76
CA ILE A 218 -1.91 4.34 8.60
C ILE A 218 -1.66 3.61 9.93
N ILE A 219 -2.72 3.13 10.59
CA ILE A 219 -2.61 2.35 11.84
C ILE A 219 -1.79 1.09 11.59
N ARG A 220 -2.03 0.41 10.47
CA ARG A 220 -1.29 -0.79 10.09
C ARG A 220 0.19 -0.50 9.82
N GLU A 221 0.50 0.53 9.04
CA GLU A 221 1.87 0.96 8.78
C GLU A 221 2.60 1.35 10.08
N PHE A 222 1.90 2.07 10.97
CA PHE A 222 2.43 2.44 12.28
C PHE A 222 2.72 1.20 13.15
N ASN A 223 1.79 0.24 13.19
CA ASN A 223 1.96 -1.00 13.92
C ASN A 223 3.08 -1.88 13.34
N LEU A 224 3.20 -1.96 12.01
CA LEU A 224 4.31 -2.66 11.35
C LEU A 224 5.66 -2.02 11.71
N ASN A 225 5.74 -0.69 11.70
CA ASN A 225 6.95 0.03 12.08
C ASN A 225 7.28 -0.13 13.59
N GLN A 226 6.28 -0.18 14.46
CA GLN A 226 6.44 -0.43 15.90
C GLN A 226 6.91 -1.87 16.20
N VAL A 227 6.38 -2.86 15.47
CA VAL A 227 6.83 -4.26 15.54
C VAL A 227 8.28 -4.39 15.07
N GLN A 228 8.68 -3.59 14.07
CA GLN A 228 10.06 -3.57 13.57
C GLN A 228 11.05 -2.84 14.51
N ALA A 229 10.55 -1.97 15.40
CA ALA A 229 11.36 -1.15 16.31
C ALA A 229 11.53 -1.73 17.73
N SER A 230 10.87 -2.85 18.06
CA SER A 230 10.94 -3.43 19.41
C SER A 230 11.75 -4.73 19.42
N THR A 231 12.90 -4.68 20.09
CA THR A 231 13.97 -5.69 20.27
C THR A 231 15.07 -5.68 19.19
N PRO A 232 16.37 -5.52 19.54
CA PRO A 232 17.46 -5.66 18.59
C PRO A 232 17.45 -7.08 18.01
N ALA A 233 17.09 -7.20 16.74
CA ALA A 233 17.05 -8.48 16.06
C ALA A 233 18.48 -8.92 15.67
N GLN A 234 18.77 -10.21 15.82
CA GLN A 234 20.06 -10.76 15.45
C GLN A 234 20.16 -10.88 13.92
N MET A 235 21.19 -10.27 13.33
CA MET A 235 21.37 -10.25 11.89
C MET A 235 22.25 -11.40 11.41
N TYR A 236 21.79 -12.11 10.40
CA TYR A 236 22.46 -13.22 9.73
C TYR A 236 22.58 -12.88 8.24
N ASN A 237 23.71 -12.32 7.82
CA ASN A 237 23.96 -12.02 6.42
C ASN A 237 24.36 -13.31 5.69
N VAL A 238 23.63 -13.70 4.64
CA VAL A 238 23.89 -14.94 3.89
C VAL A 238 25.31 -15.01 3.30
N LEU A 239 25.95 -13.87 3.04
CA LEU A 239 27.35 -13.82 2.59
C LEU A 239 28.31 -14.39 3.64
N SER A 240 28.02 -14.19 4.93
CA SER A 240 28.80 -14.76 6.03
C SER A 240 28.71 -16.29 6.12
N PHE A 241 27.75 -16.89 5.42
CA PHE A 241 27.55 -18.34 5.30
C PHE A 241 28.04 -18.89 3.96
N GLY A 242 28.75 -18.07 3.17
CA GLY A 242 29.33 -18.48 1.89
C GLY A 242 28.40 -18.33 0.69
N ALA A 243 27.31 -17.56 0.80
CA ALA A 243 26.49 -17.23 -0.37
C ALA A 243 27.27 -16.33 -1.35
N SER A 244 27.04 -16.53 -2.65
CA SER A 244 27.58 -15.73 -3.75
C SER A 244 26.45 -15.17 -4.62
N GLY A 245 26.46 -13.84 -4.80
CA GLY A 245 25.50 -13.09 -5.60
C GLY A 245 25.84 -13.02 -7.10
N ASP A 246 26.48 -14.06 -7.65
CA ASP A 246 26.99 -14.13 -9.03
C ASP A 246 26.00 -14.70 -10.08
N GLY A 247 24.82 -15.14 -9.64
CA GLY A 247 23.77 -15.76 -10.45
C GLY A 247 24.09 -17.17 -10.97
N LYS A 248 25.14 -17.82 -10.47
CA LYS A 248 25.65 -19.11 -10.95
C LYS A 248 25.89 -20.11 -9.83
N THR A 249 26.44 -19.66 -8.71
CA THR A 249 26.74 -20.50 -7.55
C THR A 249 25.45 -20.87 -6.84
N ASP A 250 25.27 -22.17 -6.54
CA ASP A 250 24.11 -22.61 -5.75
C ASP A 250 24.24 -22.16 -4.29
N ASN A 251 23.26 -21.37 -3.85
CA ASN A 251 23.23 -20.77 -2.52
C ASN A 251 22.40 -21.54 -1.50
N SER A 252 21.79 -22.68 -1.86
CA SER A 252 20.84 -23.37 -0.96
C SER A 252 21.48 -23.81 0.36
N LYS A 253 22.75 -24.22 0.35
CA LYS A 253 23.47 -24.54 1.59
C LYS A 253 23.63 -23.32 2.49
N ALA A 254 24.12 -22.19 1.95
CA ALA A 254 24.35 -20.97 2.73
C ALA A 254 23.05 -20.41 3.32
N PHE A 255 21.96 -20.44 2.54
CA PHE A 255 20.63 -20.03 3.00
C PHE A 255 20.08 -20.96 4.08
N GLY A 256 20.25 -22.28 3.92
CA GLY A 256 19.87 -23.27 4.92
C GLY A 256 20.64 -23.10 6.23
N ASP A 257 21.95 -22.85 6.16
CA ASP A 257 22.80 -22.63 7.34
C ASP A 257 22.40 -21.33 8.08
N ALA A 258 22.14 -20.25 7.33
CA ALA A 258 21.64 -18.99 7.91
C ALA A 258 20.27 -19.17 8.59
N TRP A 259 19.35 -19.89 7.95
CA TRP A 259 18.05 -20.24 8.55
C TRP A 259 18.21 -21.04 9.83
N ASN A 260 19.01 -22.11 9.80
CA ASN A 260 19.21 -22.98 10.96
C ASN A 260 19.79 -22.22 12.15
N GLN A 261 20.74 -21.30 11.90
CA GLN A 261 21.31 -20.49 12.97
C GLN A 261 20.30 -19.47 13.54
N ALA A 262 19.53 -18.79 12.68
CA ALA A 262 18.48 -17.88 13.09
C ALA A 262 17.38 -18.59 13.89
N CYS A 263 16.91 -19.72 13.38
CA CYS A 263 15.89 -20.58 13.99
C CYS A 263 16.32 -21.11 15.38
N SER A 264 17.61 -21.44 15.53
CA SER A 264 18.15 -21.95 16.80
C SER A 264 18.40 -20.87 17.85
N SER A 265 18.36 -19.58 17.48
CA SER A 265 18.74 -18.46 18.36
C SER A 265 17.78 -18.23 19.52
N GLY A 266 16.49 -18.55 19.35
CA GLY A 266 15.44 -18.19 20.30
C GLY A 266 15.10 -16.70 20.32
N LYS A 267 15.67 -15.89 19.42
CA LYS A 267 15.54 -14.43 19.38
C LYS A 267 15.00 -13.98 18.04
N ASN A 268 14.42 -12.78 18.02
CA ASN A 268 14.02 -12.15 16.76
C ASN A 268 15.25 -12.05 15.86
N SER A 269 15.14 -12.55 14.64
CA SER A 269 16.27 -12.75 13.74
C SER A 269 15.97 -12.15 12.37
N VAL A 270 16.98 -11.57 11.73
CA VAL A 270 16.93 -11.06 10.37
C VAL A 270 17.95 -11.81 9.53
N ILE A 271 17.50 -12.58 8.57
CA ILE A 271 18.33 -13.14 7.50
C ILE A 271 18.41 -12.09 6.40
N LEU A 272 19.57 -11.46 6.27
CA LEU A 272 19.82 -10.41 5.28
C LEU A 272 20.35 -11.05 3.99
N ILE A 273 19.68 -10.74 2.88
CA ILE A 273 20.14 -11.08 1.53
C ILE A 273 20.49 -9.77 0.82
N PRO A 274 21.77 -9.38 0.78
CA PRO A 274 22.22 -8.15 0.14
C PRO A 274 21.94 -8.12 -1.36
N THR A 275 22.13 -6.96 -1.99
CA THR A 275 22.05 -6.82 -3.44
C THR A 275 22.99 -7.79 -4.15
N GLY A 276 22.52 -8.41 -5.23
CA GLY A 276 23.20 -9.48 -5.96
C GLY A 276 22.17 -10.41 -6.60
N THR A 277 22.61 -11.33 -7.46
CA THR A 277 21.75 -12.38 -8.02
C THR A 277 22.15 -13.72 -7.42
N TYR A 278 21.27 -14.40 -6.71
CA TYR A 278 21.58 -15.64 -6.02
C TYR A 278 20.84 -16.78 -6.71
N LEU A 279 21.58 -17.66 -7.41
CA LEU A 279 21.00 -18.92 -7.86
C LEU A 279 20.68 -19.74 -6.61
N LEU A 280 19.43 -20.18 -6.49
CA LEU A 280 18.96 -20.91 -5.31
C LEU A 280 18.22 -22.16 -5.79
N ARG A 281 18.75 -23.36 -5.51
CA ARG A 281 18.03 -24.61 -5.77
C ARG A 281 16.82 -24.77 -4.83
N PRO A 282 15.86 -25.65 -5.17
CA PRO A 282 14.71 -25.92 -4.32
C PRO A 282 15.09 -26.13 -2.85
N ILE A 283 14.40 -25.44 -1.95
CA ILE A 283 14.73 -25.43 -0.52
C ILE A 283 13.47 -25.34 0.34
N ILE A 284 13.54 -26.01 1.50
CA ILE A 284 12.50 -25.98 2.54
C ILE A 284 13.10 -25.41 3.82
N PHE A 285 12.50 -24.34 4.32
CA PHE A 285 12.77 -23.75 5.63
C PHE A 285 11.76 -24.29 6.64
N LEU A 286 12.23 -25.19 7.52
CA LEU A 286 11.41 -25.84 8.54
C LEU A 286 11.41 -25.05 9.85
N GLY A 287 10.22 -24.78 10.39
CA GLY A 287 10.02 -24.06 11.64
C GLY A 287 9.89 -24.93 12.89
N ASP A 288 9.69 -26.25 12.76
CA ASP A 288 9.43 -27.18 13.88
C ASP A 288 10.49 -27.16 14.99
N LYS A 289 11.73 -26.81 14.62
CA LYS A 289 12.89 -26.79 15.53
C LYS A 289 13.24 -25.37 16.01
N CYS A 290 12.49 -24.35 15.60
CA CYS A 290 12.80 -22.98 15.98
C CYS A 290 12.47 -22.75 17.45
N LYS A 291 13.44 -22.22 18.19
CA LYS A 291 13.28 -21.97 19.63
C LYS A 291 12.48 -20.68 19.85
N GLY A 292 11.65 -20.68 20.89
CA GLY A 292 11.16 -19.45 21.51
C GLY A 292 10.11 -18.61 20.78
N GLY A 293 9.45 -19.13 19.73
CA GLY A 293 8.35 -18.41 19.05
C GLY A 293 8.73 -17.02 18.49
N ALA A 294 10.03 -16.80 18.31
CA ALA A 294 10.58 -15.54 17.87
C ALA A 294 10.36 -15.32 16.37
N ALA A 295 10.28 -14.06 15.96
CA ALA A 295 10.10 -13.73 14.54
C ALA A 295 11.38 -13.97 13.74
N ILE A 296 11.26 -14.53 12.55
CA ILE A 296 12.36 -14.64 11.59
C ILE A 296 12.00 -13.83 10.35
N ALA A 297 12.81 -12.83 10.04
CA ALA A 297 12.64 -11.97 8.89
C ALA A 297 13.64 -12.30 7.79
N PHE A 298 13.18 -12.53 6.57
CA PHE A 298 13.98 -12.44 5.35
C PHE A 298 13.94 -11.00 4.86
N ASP A 299 15.06 -10.29 4.98
CA ASP A 299 15.23 -8.96 4.37
C ASP A 299 15.99 -9.11 3.04
N ILE A 300 15.23 -9.16 1.96
CA ILE A 300 15.71 -9.45 0.61
C ILE A 300 15.94 -8.15 -0.14
N LYS A 301 17.20 -7.81 -0.41
CA LYS A 301 17.60 -6.66 -1.24
C LYS A 301 17.99 -7.05 -2.66
N GLY A 302 18.40 -8.31 -2.87
CA GLY A 302 18.83 -8.84 -4.16
C GLY A 302 17.73 -9.56 -4.94
N THR A 303 18.17 -10.29 -5.96
CA THR A 303 17.34 -11.18 -6.78
C THR A 303 17.68 -12.62 -6.45
N LEU A 304 16.70 -13.40 -6.02
CA LEU A 304 16.80 -14.85 -6.01
C LEU A 304 16.40 -15.36 -7.39
N ARG A 305 17.19 -16.25 -7.98
CA ARG A 305 16.95 -16.81 -9.32
C ARG A 305 16.76 -18.32 -9.22
N ALA A 306 15.67 -18.82 -9.77
CA ALA A 306 15.42 -20.25 -9.86
C ALA A 306 16.38 -20.93 -10.87
N PRO A 307 16.77 -22.19 -10.63
CA PRO A 307 17.48 -22.99 -11.62
C PRO A 307 16.58 -23.32 -12.82
N THR A 308 17.15 -23.62 -13.97
CA THR A 308 16.42 -24.03 -15.18
C THR A 308 16.63 -25.51 -15.52
N ASP A 309 17.41 -26.24 -14.73
CA ASP A 309 17.64 -27.67 -14.93
C ASP A 309 16.40 -28.50 -14.61
N ASN A 310 16.26 -29.64 -15.30
CA ASN A 310 15.11 -30.53 -15.15
C ASN A 310 14.99 -31.08 -13.72
N ALA A 311 16.11 -31.42 -13.07
CA ALA A 311 16.12 -32.01 -11.73
C ALA A 311 15.52 -31.08 -10.66
N SER A 312 15.57 -29.77 -10.89
CA SER A 312 15.02 -28.75 -9.99
C SER A 312 13.66 -28.20 -10.46
N THR A 313 13.10 -28.74 -11.54
CA THR A 313 11.96 -28.16 -12.24
C THR A 313 10.82 -29.15 -12.47
N ILE A 314 11.12 -30.39 -12.82
CA ILE A 314 10.12 -31.38 -13.23
C ILE A 314 9.91 -32.36 -12.06
N GLY A 315 8.66 -32.53 -11.64
CA GLY A 315 8.32 -33.39 -10.50
C GLY A 315 8.65 -32.76 -9.13
N VAL A 316 8.94 -31.46 -9.12
CA VAL A 316 9.20 -30.67 -7.92
C VAL A 316 8.06 -29.67 -7.75
N ASP A 317 7.40 -29.65 -6.60
CA ASP A 317 6.19 -28.86 -6.36
C ASP A 317 6.45 -27.47 -5.73
N HIS A 318 7.70 -27.17 -5.41
CA HIS A 318 8.12 -25.89 -4.81
C HIS A 318 9.52 -25.47 -5.26
N TRP A 319 9.74 -24.17 -5.29
CA TRP A 319 11.08 -23.61 -5.33
C TRP A 319 11.53 -23.23 -3.91
N ILE A 320 10.78 -22.39 -3.21
CA ILE A 320 11.08 -22.03 -1.82
C ILE A 320 9.84 -22.33 -0.98
N SER A 321 9.98 -23.18 0.03
CA SER A 321 8.88 -23.54 0.93
C SER A 321 9.21 -23.16 2.36
N PHE A 322 8.27 -22.50 3.02
CA PHE A 322 8.27 -22.28 4.47
C PHE A 322 7.24 -23.21 5.08
N ARG A 323 7.67 -24.07 6.01
CA ARG A 323 6.83 -25.10 6.62
C ARG A 323 6.84 -25.02 8.13
N HIS A 324 5.65 -25.03 8.74
CA HIS A 324 5.47 -24.97 10.20
C HIS A 324 6.15 -23.75 10.85
N VAL A 325 6.10 -22.59 10.18
CA VAL A 325 6.76 -21.37 10.64
C VAL A 325 5.78 -20.43 11.32
N HIS A 326 6.16 -19.93 12.50
CA HIS A 326 5.41 -18.90 13.21
C HIS A 326 6.12 -17.55 13.10
N ARG A 327 5.38 -16.47 12.81
CA ARG A 327 5.91 -15.09 12.74
C ARG A 327 7.04 -14.91 11.72
N LEU A 328 6.84 -15.46 10.52
CA LEU A 328 7.69 -15.22 9.37
C LEU A 328 7.44 -13.80 8.83
N ILE A 329 8.51 -13.09 8.51
CA ILE A 329 8.46 -11.81 7.80
C ILE A 329 9.27 -11.95 6.51
N ILE A 330 8.68 -11.67 5.35
CA ILE A 330 9.41 -11.56 4.08
C ILE A 330 9.28 -10.12 3.62
N THR A 331 10.42 -9.44 3.46
CA THR A 331 10.47 -8.02 3.12
C THR A 331 11.72 -7.66 2.31
N GLY A 332 11.90 -6.38 2.05
CA GLY A 332 13.18 -5.81 1.63
C GLY A 332 13.21 -5.19 0.24
N GLY A 333 12.18 -5.42 -0.58
CA GLY A 333 12.10 -4.90 -1.96
C GLY A 333 12.70 -5.82 -3.02
N GLY A 334 13.26 -6.97 -2.63
CA GLY A 334 13.93 -7.90 -3.52
C GLY A 334 12.99 -8.66 -4.46
N THR A 335 13.60 -9.41 -5.38
CA THR A 335 12.89 -10.12 -6.46
C THR A 335 13.10 -11.63 -6.40
N PHE A 336 12.02 -12.38 -6.62
CA PHE A 336 12.05 -13.81 -6.92
C PHE A 336 11.83 -14.03 -8.42
N ASP A 337 12.88 -14.40 -9.15
CA ASP A 337 12.82 -14.72 -10.57
C ASP A 337 12.67 -16.23 -10.77
N GLY A 338 11.45 -16.66 -11.08
CA GLY A 338 11.08 -18.07 -11.20
C GLY A 338 11.56 -18.75 -12.48
N GLN A 339 12.05 -17.99 -13.49
CA GLN A 339 12.52 -18.54 -14.77
C GLN A 339 11.48 -19.44 -15.48
N GLY A 340 10.20 -19.05 -15.42
CA GLY A 340 9.03 -19.84 -15.80
C GLY A 340 9.05 -20.43 -17.21
N ALA A 341 9.60 -19.71 -18.19
CA ALA A 341 9.71 -20.18 -19.57
C ALA A 341 10.47 -21.51 -19.72
N SER A 342 11.36 -21.84 -18.78
CA SER A 342 12.05 -23.14 -18.76
C SER A 342 11.14 -24.32 -18.38
N ALA A 343 9.99 -24.06 -17.74
CA ALA A 343 9.12 -25.10 -17.19
C ALA A 343 7.77 -25.21 -17.91
N TRP A 344 7.24 -24.11 -18.45
CA TRP A 344 5.90 -24.09 -19.07
C TRP A 344 5.65 -25.14 -20.17
N PRO A 345 6.63 -25.51 -21.03
CA PRO A 345 6.45 -26.58 -22.01
C PRO A 345 6.12 -27.96 -21.39
N TYR A 346 6.47 -28.17 -20.11
CA TYR A 346 6.20 -29.40 -19.37
C TYR A 346 4.85 -29.41 -18.65
N ASN A 347 4.10 -28.29 -18.70
CA ASN A 347 2.76 -28.22 -18.11
C ASN A 347 1.74 -28.92 -19.02
N THR A 348 1.58 -30.22 -18.82
CA THR A 348 0.67 -31.08 -19.59
C THR A 348 -0.59 -31.46 -18.83
N CYS A 349 -0.86 -30.84 -17.67
CA CYS A 349 -1.92 -31.23 -16.73
C CYS A 349 -3.35 -31.12 -17.29
N ALA A 350 -3.54 -30.33 -18.35
CA ALA A 350 -4.82 -30.30 -19.07
C ALA A 350 -5.10 -31.59 -19.85
N LYS A 351 -4.05 -32.30 -20.30
CA LYS A 351 -4.14 -33.51 -21.15
C LYS A 351 -3.91 -34.78 -20.35
N ASP A 352 -2.97 -34.75 -19.41
CA ASP A 352 -2.56 -35.87 -18.58
C ASP A 352 -2.83 -35.59 -17.10
N PRO A 353 -3.75 -36.35 -16.45
CA PRO A 353 -3.97 -36.26 -15.01
C PRO A 353 -2.74 -36.60 -14.15
N HIS A 354 -1.74 -37.28 -14.70
CA HIS A 354 -0.48 -37.65 -14.03
C HIS A 354 0.70 -36.77 -14.47
N CYS A 355 0.42 -35.58 -14.99
CA CYS A 355 1.45 -34.60 -15.36
C CYS A 355 2.45 -34.38 -14.20
N PRO A 356 3.73 -34.10 -14.53
CA PRO A 356 4.70 -33.76 -13.51
C PRO A 356 4.34 -32.42 -12.85
N ALA A 357 4.48 -32.36 -11.52
CA ALA A 357 4.38 -31.11 -10.79
C ALA A 357 5.47 -30.13 -11.26
N LEU A 358 5.11 -28.85 -11.32
CA LEU A 358 6.03 -27.74 -11.56
C LEU A 358 6.09 -26.86 -10.31
N PRO A 359 7.25 -26.25 -10.01
CA PRO A 359 7.47 -25.62 -8.73
C PRO A 359 6.73 -24.29 -8.63
N VAL A 360 5.98 -24.15 -7.54
CA VAL A 360 5.48 -22.85 -7.06
C VAL A 360 6.66 -22.01 -6.56
N THR A 361 6.66 -20.69 -6.82
CA THR A 361 7.76 -19.82 -6.38
C THR A 361 7.91 -19.79 -4.86
N LEU A 362 6.85 -19.41 -4.12
CA LEU A 362 6.80 -19.48 -2.65
C LEU A 362 5.65 -20.37 -2.18
N ARG A 363 5.96 -21.36 -1.33
CA ARG A 363 4.96 -22.10 -0.56
C ARG A 363 5.00 -21.71 0.92
N PHE A 364 3.81 -21.59 1.49
CA PHE A 364 3.59 -21.37 2.91
C PHE A 364 2.67 -22.47 3.41
N ASP A 365 3.26 -23.54 3.96
CA ASP A 365 2.50 -24.68 4.48
C ASP A 365 2.53 -24.64 6.02
N PHE A 366 1.37 -24.52 6.67
CA PHE A 366 1.28 -24.40 8.13
C PHE A 366 2.02 -23.17 8.69
N VAL A 367 1.90 -22.03 8.01
CA VAL A 367 2.56 -20.78 8.38
C VAL A 367 1.58 -19.83 9.05
N ASN A 368 1.97 -19.29 10.21
CA ASN A 368 1.03 -18.63 11.11
C ASN A 368 1.53 -17.24 11.52
N LYS A 369 0.62 -16.25 11.65
CA LYS A 369 0.91 -14.88 12.13
C LYS A 369 2.06 -14.20 11.37
N SER A 370 2.02 -14.28 10.04
CA SER A 370 3.17 -13.94 9.18
C SER A 370 2.87 -12.77 8.25
N THR A 371 3.92 -12.12 7.76
CA THR A 371 3.81 -10.93 6.89
C THR A 371 4.72 -11.05 5.68
N ILE A 372 4.16 -10.79 4.50
CA ILE A 372 4.84 -10.79 3.22
C ILE A 372 4.61 -9.40 2.63
N ASN A 373 5.68 -8.59 2.57
CA ASN A 373 5.58 -7.16 2.31
C ASN A 373 6.65 -6.69 1.32
N ARG A 374 6.29 -5.87 0.33
CA ARG A 374 7.27 -5.23 -0.59
C ARG A 374 8.23 -6.23 -1.25
N ILE A 375 7.69 -7.17 -2.00
CA ILE A 375 8.46 -8.14 -2.78
C ILE A 375 7.90 -8.25 -4.18
N THR A 376 8.79 -8.55 -5.11
CA THR A 376 8.45 -8.80 -6.50
C THR A 376 8.67 -10.27 -6.81
N SER A 377 7.74 -10.91 -7.48
CA SER A 377 7.91 -12.26 -8.02
C SER A 377 7.58 -12.24 -9.51
N ILE A 378 8.51 -12.69 -10.34
CA ILE A 378 8.37 -12.70 -11.79
C ILE A 378 8.52 -14.10 -12.36
N ASN A 379 7.78 -14.37 -13.43
CA ASN A 379 7.90 -15.57 -14.26
C ASN A 379 7.90 -16.85 -13.42
N SER A 380 6.88 -17.06 -12.60
CA SER A 380 6.78 -18.31 -11.85
C SER A 380 6.57 -19.50 -12.81
N LYS A 381 7.12 -20.67 -12.45
CA LYS A 381 6.97 -21.92 -13.23
C LYS A 381 5.59 -22.55 -13.07
N ASN A 382 4.95 -22.26 -11.95
CA ASN A 382 3.55 -22.54 -11.63
C ASN A 382 3.01 -21.30 -10.88
N ALA A 383 2.18 -21.46 -9.85
CA ALA A 383 1.72 -20.35 -9.04
C ALA A 383 2.87 -19.53 -8.44
N HIS A 384 2.68 -18.23 -8.25
CA HIS A 384 3.64 -17.40 -7.55
C HIS A 384 3.65 -17.75 -6.06
N PHE A 385 2.53 -17.57 -5.37
CA PHE A 385 2.37 -17.92 -3.96
C PHE A 385 1.33 -19.03 -3.78
N ASN A 386 1.63 -20.00 -2.93
CA ASN A 386 0.68 -21.02 -2.50
C ASN A 386 0.66 -21.06 -0.96
N ILE A 387 -0.53 -20.86 -0.39
CA ILE A 387 -0.78 -20.77 1.04
C ILE A 387 -1.70 -21.92 1.41
N PHE A 388 -1.20 -22.80 2.26
CA PHE A 388 -1.89 -24.02 2.65
C PHE A 388 -1.89 -24.19 4.16
N ALA A 389 -3.03 -24.58 4.72
CA ALA A 389 -3.18 -24.92 6.14
C ALA A 389 -2.64 -23.84 7.09
N SER A 390 -2.78 -22.56 6.71
CA SER A 390 -2.09 -21.42 7.33
C SER A 390 -3.09 -20.44 7.94
N HIS A 391 -2.66 -19.62 8.90
CA HIS A 391 -3.57 -18.64 9.51
C HIS A 391 -2.91 -17.29 9.83
N ASP A 392 -3.71 -16.22 9.77
CA ASP A 392 -3.29 -14.85 10.08
C ASP A 392 -2.08 -14.40 9.24
N ILE A 393 -2.17 -14.54 7.92
CA ILE A 393 -1.12 -14.08 6.99
C ILE A 393 -1.54 -12.75 6.35
N THR A 394 -0.62 -11.79 6.42
CA THR A 394 -0.72 -10.51 5.72
C THR A 394 0.18 -10.50 4.50
N ILE A 395 -0.38 -10.16 3.34
CA ILE A 395 0.33 -9.93 2.08
C ILE A 395 0.04 -8.50 1.64
N GLN A 396 1.07 -7.67 1.46
CA GLN A 396 0.86 -6.29 1.08
C GLN A 396 1.99 -5.72 0.22
N ASN A 397 1.68 -4.76 -0.64
CA ASN A 397 2.66 -4.09 -1.50
C ASN A 397 3.48 -5.08 -2.35
N VAL A 398 2.87 -6.17 -2.82
CA VAL A 398 3.55 -7.16 -3.65
C VAL A 398 3.30 -6.91 -5.13
N THR A 399 4.27 -7.30 -5.96
CA THR A 399 4.11 -7.31 -7.42
C THR A 399 4.37 -8.71 -7.94
N LEU A 400 3.34 -9.36 -8.47
CA LEU A 400 3.40 -10.71 -9.04
C LEU A 400 3.15 -10.61 -10.55
N SER A 401 4.10 -11.05 -11.35
CA SER A 401 4.02 -10.89 -12.81
C SER A 401 4.48 -12.11 -13.60
N ALA A 402 3.66 -12.55 -14.54
CA ALA A 402 4.01 -13.51 -15.57
C ALA A 402 3.27 -13.16 -16.88
N PRO A 403 3.71 -13.65 -18.05
CA PRO A 403 2.98 -13.49 -19.31
C PRO A 403 1.53 -13.97 -19.20
N GLY A 404 0.59 -13.26 -19.85
CA GLY A 404 -0.85 -13.56 -19.79
C GLY A 404 -1.25 -14.91 -20.42
N ASP A 405 -0.33 -15.54 -21.15
CA ASP A 405 -0.46 -16.87 -21.77
C ASP A 405 0.34 -17.95 -21.03
N SER A 406 0.97 -17.63 -19.90
CA SER A 406 1.75 -18.59 -19.12
C SER A 406 0.84 -19.56 -18.34
N PRO A 407 1.06 -20.88 -18.43
CA PRO A 407 0.11 -21.86 -17.92
C PRO A 407 0.21 -22.06 -16.40
N ASN A 408 -0.93 -21.93 -15.70
CA ASN A 408 -1.07 -22.14 -14.25
C ASN A 408 -0.14 -21.29 -13.40
N THR A 409 0.09 -20.05 -13.83
CA THR A 409 0.88 -19.06 -13.09
C THR A 409 0.02 -18.26 -12.13
N ASP A 410 -0.90 -18.91 -11.41
CA ASP A 410 -1.80 -18.26 -10.46
C ASP A 410 -1.01 -17.30 -9.54
N GLY A 411 -1.53 -16.09 -9.27
CA GLY A 411 -0.84 -15.13 -8.41
C GLY A 411 -0.74 -15.66 -6.98
N ILE A 412 -1.89 -15.79 -6.31
CA ILE A 412 -1.96 -16.28 -4.93
C ILE A 412 -2.99 -17.40 -4.85
N LYS A 413 -2.56 -18.61 -4.52
CA LYS A 413 -3.43 -19.76 -4.24
C LYS A 413 -3.56 -19.94 -2.74
N ILE A 414 -4.79 -20.14 -2.27
CA ILE A 414 -5.10 -20.28 -0.85
C ILE A 414 -6.00 -21.50 -0.68
N ALA A 415 -5.62 -22.41 0.22
CA ALA A 415 -6.39 -23.60 0.56
C ALA A 415 -6.29 -23.87 2.07
N ASP A 416 -7.35 -24.39 2.68
CA ASP A 416 -7.39 -24.78 4.10
C ASP A 416 -6.86 -23.70 5.07
N SER A 417 -7.06 -22.41 4.75
CA SER A 417 -6.41 -21.31 5.46
C SER A 417 -7.41 -20.25 5.91
N THR A 418 -7.13 -19.59 7.04
CA THR A 418 -8.04 -18.60 7.64
C THR A 418 -7.37 -17.27 7.96
N GLY A 419 -8.09 -16.16 7.84
CA GLY A 419 -7.57 -14.84 8.21
C GLY A 419 -6.46 -14.35 7.27
N ILE A 420 -6.61 -14.60 5.97
CA ILE A 420 -5.63 -14.16 4.96
C ILE A 420 -6.03 -12.79 4.43
N GLN A 421 -5.07 -11.88 4.44
CA GLN A 421 -5.28 -10.46 4.22
C GLN A 421 -4.37 -9.99 3.08
N ILE A 422 -4.93 -9.57 1.94
CA ILE A 422 -4.19 -9.20 0.72
C ILE A 422 -4.49 -7.77 0.33
N PHE A 423 -3.47 -6.91 0.33
CA PHE A 423 -3.66 -5.48 0.17
C PHE A 423 -2.66 -4.79 -0.75
N ASP A 424 -3.06 -3.67 -1.36
CA ASP A 424 -2.15 -2.74 -2.05
C ASP A 424 -1.20 -3.43 -3.04
N SER A 425 -1.69 -4.39 -3.83
CA SER A 425 -0.83 -5.29 -4.61
C SER A 425 -1.16 -5.28 -6.11
N ASN A 426 -0.14 -5.54 -6.93
CA ASN A 426 -0.29 -5.66 -8.38
C ASN A 426 -0.03 -7.11 -8.79
N ILE A 427 -1.02 -7.74 -9.43
CA ILE A 427 -0.96 -9.15 -9.81
C ILE A 427 -1.41 -9.27 -11.27
N GLY A 428 -0.52 -9.68 -12.15
CA GLY A 428 -0.82 -9.92 -13.57
C GLY A 428 -0.14 -11.20 -14.02
N THR A 429 -0.91 -12.23 -14.33
CA THR A 429 -0.39 -13.57 -14.63
C THR A 429 -1.18 -14.23 -15.76
N GLY A 430 -0.89 -15.49 -16.08
CA GLY A 430 -1.62 -16.24 -17.10
C GLY A 430 -2.80 -17.05 -16.57
N ASP A 431 -3.05 -17.03 -15.26
CA ASP A 431 -4.15 -17.78 -14.64
C ASP A 431 -4.84 -16.92 -13.55
N ASP A 432 -5.46 -17.55 -12.55
CA ASP A 432 -6.16 -16.88 -11.47
C ASP A 432 -5.23 -15.90 -10.72
N CYS A 433 -5.69 -14.66 -10.56
CA CYS A 433 -4.99 -13.61 -9.85
C CYS A 433 -4.93 -13.93 -8.35
N VAL A 434 -6.09 -14.28 -7.79
CA VAL A 434 -6.21 -14.90 -6.47
C VAL A 434 -7.18 -16.07 -6.61
N ALA A 435 -6.72 -17.27 -6.24
CA ALA A 435 -7.50 -18.50 -6.25
C ALA A 435 -7.77 -18.96 -4.82
N MET A 436 -9.05 -19.05 -4.46
CA MET A 436 -9.54 -19.52 -3.16
C MET A 436 -10.12 -20.92 -3.31
N LEU A 437 -9.42 -21.90 -2.78
CA LEU A 437 -9.72 -23.34 -2.89
C LEU A 437 -10.49 -23.83 -1.64
N PRO A 438 -10.87 -25.13 -1.55
CA PRO A 438 -11.61 -25.62 -0.38
C PRO A 438 -10.96 -25.29 0.97
N GLY A 439 -11.80 -25.03 1.97
CA GLY A 439 -11.38 -24.79 3.35
C GLY A 439 -10.85 -23.40 3.67
N VAL A 440 -11.06 -22.42 2.79
CA VAL A 440 -10.70 -21.03 3.08
C VAL A 440 -11.82 -20.30 3.83
N GLU A 441 -11.43 -19.50 4.82
CA GLU A 441 -12.35 -18.72 5.64
C GLU A 441 -11.75 -17.34 5.94
N ASN A 442 -12.58 -16.31 6.03
CA ASN A 442 -12.16 -14.96 6.46
C ASN A 442 -10.99 -14.43 5.62
N ILE A 443 -11.24 -14.31 4.31
CA ILE A 443 -10.29 -13.78 3.34
C ILE A 443 -10.71 -12.37 2.99
N ASN A 444 -9.78 -11.42 3.08
CA ASN A 444 -10.05 -10.04 2.72
C ASN A 444 -8.99 -9.52 1.75
N ILE A 445 -9.48 -9.03 0.61
CA ILE A 445 -8.69 -8.57 -0.53
C ILE A 445 -9.09 -7.12 -0.78
N SER A 446 -8.17 -6.17 -0.67
CA SER A 446 -8.50 -4.78 -0.96
C SER A 446 -7.38 -4.00 -1.66
N ASN A 447 -7.78 -3.06 -2.51
CA ASN A 447 -6.84 -2.26 -3.31
C ASN A 447 -5.85 -3.12 -4.11
N VAL A 448 -6.36 -4.15 -4.79
CA VAL A 448 -5.57 -5.02 -5.67
C VAL A 448 -5.82 -4.66 -7.12
N ASN A 449 -4.75 -4.47 -7.88
CA ASN A 449 -4.80 -4.38 -9.34
C ASN A 449 -4.51 -5.76 -9.92
N CYS A 450 -5.43 -6.23 -10.73
CA CYS A 450 -5.48 -7.60 -11.19
C CYS A 450 -5.60 -7.61 -12.72
N GLY A 451 -4.65 -8.23 -13.42
CA GLY A 451 -4.69 -8.28 -14.88
C GLY A 451 -3.33 -8.16 -15.55
N PRO A 452 -3.08 -8.90 -16.64
CA PRO A 452 -3.96 -9.90 -17.27
C PRO A 452 -4.14 -11.17 -16.42
N GLY A 453 -4.95 -12.14 -16.88
CA GLY A 453 -5.16 -13.44 -16.22
C GLY A 453 -6.64 -13.84 -16.11
N HIS A 454 -6.98 -14.71 -15.17
CA HIS A 454 -8.35 -15.22 -14.99
C HIS A 454 -9.19 -14.46 -13.95
N GLY A 455 -8.61 -13.48 -13.25
CA GLY A 455 -9.31 -12.68 -12.24
C GLY A 455 -9.34 -13.35 -10.86
N ILE A 456 -10.31 -12.97 -10.03
CA ILE A 456 -10.45 -13.49 -8.67
C ILE A 456 -11.41 -14.68 -8.70
N SER A 457 -10.89 -15.85 -8.32
CA SER A 457 -11.58 -17.13 -8.49
C SER A 457 -11.79 -17.86 -7.17
N ILE A 458 -12.98 -18.40 -6.96
CA ILE A 458 -13.31 -19.40 -5.96
C ILE A 458 -13.43 -20.76 -6.67
N GLY A 459 -12.68 -21.75 -6.18
CA GLY A 459 -12.66 -23.12 -6.69
C GLY A 459 -11.53 -23.43 -7.68
N SER A 460 -11.55 -24.59 -8.35
CA SER A 460 -12.70 -25.48 -8.42
C SER A 460 -13.02 -26.19 -7.11
N LEU A 461 -14.30 -26.25 -6.74
CA LEU A 461 -14.84 -27.02 -5.61
C LEU A 461 -15.64 -28.23 -6.11
N GLY A 462 -16.00 -29.15 -5.20
CA GLY A 462 -16.73 -30.38 -5.49
C GLY A 462 -15.86 -31.44 -6.17
N GLY A 463 -14.53 -31.37 -6.06
CA GLY A 463 -13.61 -32.31 -6.72
C GLY A 463 -13.37 -33.60 -5.94
N LYS A 464 -13.47 -33.53 -4.62
CA LYS A 464 -13.15 -34.63 -3.68
C LYS A 464 -14.23 -34.74 -2.59
N PRO A 465 -14.40 -35.93 -1.99
CA PRO A 465 -15.27 -36.07 -0.82
C PRO A 465 -14.76 -35.22 0.35
N ASN A 466 -15.69 -34.73 1.16
CA ASN A 466 -15.40 -33.98 2.40
C ASN A 466 -14.58 -32.69 2.19
N GLU A 467 -14.72 -32.04 1.03
CA GLU A 467 -14.19 -30.69 0.85
C GLU A 467 -14.82 -29.71 1.84
N LYS A 468 -13.99 -28.93 2.53
CA LYS A 468 -14.48 -27.90 3.45
C LYS A 468 -15.06 -26.72 2.68
N ASN A 469 -16.00 -26.04 3.33
CA ASN A 469 -16.66 -24.86 2.80
C ASN A 469 -15.68 -23.70 2.55
N VAL A 470 -16.13 -22.75 1.74
CA VAL A 470 -15.49 -21.45 1.50
C VAL A 470 -16.43 -20.37 2.04
N THR A 471 -16.01 -19.62 3.06
CA THR A 471 -16.89 -18.64 3.71
C THR A 471 -16.18 -17.34 4.03
N HIS A 472 -16.96 -16.27 4.21
CA HIS A 472 -16.48 -14.95 4.66
C HIS A 472 -15.37 -14.38 3.77
N ILE A 473 -15.69 -14.22 2.49
CA ILE A 473 -14.76 -13.64 1.50
C ILE A 473 -15.19 -12.21 1.21
N THR A 474 -14.27 -11.26 1.38
CA THR A 474 -14.49 -9.86 1.08
C THR A 474 -13.47 -9.37 0.07
N VAL A 475 -13.94 -8.80 -1.03
CA VAL A 475 -13.11 -8.16 -2.05
C VAL A 475 -13.59 -6.72 -2.24
N ARG A 476 -12.69 -5.76 -2.06
CA ARG A 476 -13.02 -4.33 -2.06
C ARG A 476 -12.07 -3.47 -2.86
N ASN A 477 -12.57 -2.35 -3.41
CA ASN A 477 -11.76 -1.25 -3.94
C ASN A 477 -10.66 -1.72 -4.92
N SER A 478 -10.97 -2.70 -5.77
CA SER A 478 -9.97 -3.40 -6.59
C SER A 478 -10.26 -3.20 -8.07
N ASN A 479 -9.21 -3.23 -8.89
CA ASN A 479 -9.30 -3.03 -10.34
C ASN A 479 -8.96 -4.34 -11.05
N LEU A 480 -9.84 -4.79 -11.93
CA LEU A 480 -9.63 -5.94 -12.80
C LEU A 480 -9.56 -5.45 -14.24
N THR A 481 -8.42 -5.67 -14.90
CA THR A 481 -8.17 -5.15 -16.25
C THR A 481 -7.71 -6.25 -17.19
N GLY A 482 -8.43 -6.46 -18.30
CA GLY A 482 -8.02 -7.45 -19.30
C GLY A 482 -8.02 -8.90 -18.81
N THR A 483 -8.83 -9.22 -17.78
CA THR A 483 -8.96 -10.57 -17.24
C THR A 483 -10.12 -11.33 -17.89
N LEU A 484 -10.06 -12.68 -17.87
CA LEU A 484 -11.16 -13.54 -18.33
C LEU A 484 -12.41 -13.34 -17.48
N CYS A 485 -12.25 -13.28 -16.15
CA CYS A 485 -13.34 -13.03 -15.23
C CYS A 485 -13.02 -11.88 -14.28
N GLY A 486 -14.06 -11.21 -13.77
CA GLY A 486 -13.92 -10.32 -12.63
C GLY A 486 -13.90 -11.17 -11.35
N LEU A 487 -15.11 -11.60 -10.95
CA LEU A 487 -15.32 -12.68 -9.99
C LEU A 487 -15.67 -13.97 -10.73
N ARG A 488 -15.06 -15.08 -10.33
CA ARG A 488 -15.40 -16.42 -10.82
C ARG A 488 -15.67 -17.39 -9.68
N ILE A 489 -16.73 -18.19 -9.77
CA ILE A 489 -16.98 -19.34 -8.88
C ILE A 489 -17.06 -20.60 -9.76
N LYS A 490 -16.26 -21.61 -9.43
CA LYS A 490 -16.12 -22.86 -10.19
C LYS A 490 -16.50 -24.04 -9.28
N THR A 491 -17.59 -24.75 -9.56
CA THR A 491 -17.91 -26.02 -8.89
C THR A 491 -18.04 -27.15 -9.92
N ARG A 492 -17.57 -28.34 -9.55
CA ARG A 492 -17.56 -29.53 -10.42
C ARG A 492 -18.92 -30.26 -10.32
N PRO A 493 -19.41 -30.85 -11.42
CA PRO A 493 -20.66 -31.61 -11.43
C PRO A 493 -20.44 -33.06 -10.94
N LEU A 494 -19.87 -33.19 -9.74
CA LEU A 494 -19.60 -34.46 -9.06
C LEU A 494 -20.47 -34.55 -7.79
N PRO A 495 -20.68 -35.74 -7.20
CA PRO A 495 -21.63 -35.91 -6.09
C PRO A 495 -21.09 -35.38 -4.75
N TYR A 496 -20.01 -34.59 -4.77
CA TYR A 496 -19.37 -34.04 -3.58
C TYR A 496 -19.85 -32.61 -3.36
N SER A 497 -20.50 -32.36 -2.23
CA SER A 497 -21.01 -31.05 -1.87
C SER A 497 -20.02 -30.26 -1.02
N SER A 498 -20.00 -28.95 -1.24
CA SER A 498 -19.32 -27.95 -0.42
C SER A 498 -20.07 -26.63 -0.57
N ILE A 499 -20.09 -25.81 0.47
CA ILE A 499 -20.83 -24.55 0.47
C ILE A 499 -19.87 -23.38 0.20
N VAL A 500 -20.32 -22.44 -0.62
CA VAL A 500 -19.74 -21.10 -0.75
C VAL A 500 -20.74 -20.10 -0.19
N SER A 501 -20.40 -19.39 0.89
CA SER A 501 -21.30 -18.42 1.54
C SER A 501 -20.57 -17.14 1.96
N ASP A 502 -21.35 -16.10 2.28
CA ASP A 502 -20.85 -14.85 2.88
C ASP A 502 -19.77 -14.16 2.03
N LEU A 503 -20.10 -13.97 0.75
CA LEU A 503 -19.26 -13.27 -0.22
C LEU A 503 -19.66 -11.81 -0.35
N THR A 504 -18.69 -10.89 -0.23
CA THR A 504 -18.86 -9.46 -0.48
C THR A 504 -17.90 -9.00 -1.55
N PHE A 505 -18.42 -8.45 -2.64
CA PHE A 505 -17.64 -7.81 -3.71
C PHE A 505 -18.14 -6.37 -3.87
N GLU A 506 -17.29 -5.41 -3.53
CA GLU A 506 -17.71 -4.01 -3.38
C GLU A 506 -16.69 -3.06 -4.01
N ASN A 507 -17.15 -2.01 -4.71
CA ASN A 507 -16.29 -1.02 -5.37
C ASN A 507 -15.22 -1.66 -6.28
N ILE A 508 -15.66 -2.58 -7.13
CA ILE A 508 -14.80 -3.29 -8.07
C ILE A 508 -14.90 -2.63 -9.44
N ASN A 509 -13.77 -2.15 -9.94
CA ASN A 509 -13.68 -1.61 -11.30
C ASN A 509 -13.31 -2.74 -12.26
N VAL A 510 -14.15 -2.98 -13.27
CA VAL A 510 -13.96 -4.01 -14.30
C VAL A 510 -13.72 -3.34 -15.64
N ASN A 511 -12.48 -3.38 -16.13
CA ASN A 511 -12.07 -2.76 -17.38
C ASN A 511 -11.62 -3.80 -18.40
N ASN A 512 -12.31 -3.88 -19.55
CA ASN A 512 -12.00 -4.87 -20.59
C ASN A 512 -11.95 -6.32 -20.05
N VAL A 513 -12.83 -6.64 -19.11
CA VAL A 513 -12.99 -7.98 -18.52
C VAL A 513 -14.02 -8.76 -19.33
N THR A 514 -13.71 -10.00 -19.73
CA THR A 514 -14.63 -10.78 -20.58
C THR A 514 -15.92 -11.13 -19.86
N ASN A 515 -15.83 -11.62 -18.63
CA ASN A 515 -17.00 -11.99 -17.80
C ASN A 515 -16.92 -11.29 -16.44
N PRO A 516 -17.62 -10.17 -16.21
CA PRO A 516 -17.53 -9.45 -14.94
C PRO A 516 -17.80 -10.34 -13.72
N ILE A 517 -18.82 -11.21 -13.80
CA ILE A 517 -19.11 -12.24 -12.81
C ILE A 517 -19.47 -13.54 -13.56
N LEU A 518 -18.84 -14.66 -13.18
CA LEU A 518 -19.13 -15.98 -13.71
C LEU A 518 -19.30 -16.99 -12.58
N ILE A 519 -20.47 -17.65 -12.51
CA ILE A 519 -20.72 -18.77 -11.61
C ILE A 519 -20.96 -20.00 -12.48
N ASP A 520 -19.99 -20.91 -12.51
CA ASP A 520 -20.02 -22.14 -13.28
C ASP A 520 -20.15 -23.34 -12.35
N GLN A 521 -21.34 -23.93 -12.33
CA GLN A 521 -21.64 -25.12 -11.53
C GLN A 521 -21.34 -26.45 -12.24
N ASN A 522 -20.90 -26.39 -13.50
CA ASN A 522 -20.58 -27.53 -14.33
C ASN A 522 -19.10 -27.53 -14.76
N TYR A 523 -18.23 -26.93 -13.94
CA TYR A 523 -16.84 -26.71 -14.29
C TYR A 523 -16.11 -28.03 -14.54
N CYS A 524 -15.78 -28.27 -15.81
CA CYS A 524 -15.13 -29.50 -16.24
C CYS A 524 -14.00 -29.23 -17.25
N PRO A 525 -12.80 -28.83 -16.78
CA PRO A 525 -11.70 -28.43 -17.67
C PRO A 525 -11.13 -29.60 -18.49
N SER A 526 -11.28 -30.84 -18.03
CA SER A 526 -10.81 -32.03 -18.75
C SER A 526 -11.82 -32.58 -19.75
N HIS A 527 -13.04 -32.02 -19.81
CA HIS A 527 -14.18 -32.54 -20.58
C HIS A 527 -14.53 -34.02 -20.29
N LYS A 528 -14.01 -34.61 -19.20
CA LYS A 528 -14.19 -36.02 -18.80
C LYS A 528 -15.05 -36.20 -17.55
N CYS A 529 -15.76 -35.16 -17.10
CA CYS A 529 -16.60 -35.24 -15.91
C CYS A 529 -17.91 -35.90 -16.30
N LYS A 530 -18.23 -37.04 -15.67
CA LYS A 530 -19.56 -37.66 -15.78
C LYS A 530 -20.50 -36.82 -14.93
N GLN A 531 -21.48 -36.18 -15.56
CA GLN A 531 -22.56 -35.49 -14.85
C GLN A 531 -23.34 -36.53 -14.03
N VAL A 532 -23.62 -36.21 -12.78
CA VAL A 532 -24.49 -36.99 -11.89
C VAL A 532 -25.89 -36.41 -11.93
#